data_AF-A0A0F9CB86-F1
#
_entry.id   AF-A0A0F9CB86-F1
#
_cell.length_a   1.000
_cell.length_b   1.000
_cell.length_c   1.000
_cell.angle_alpha   90.00
_cell.angle_beta   90.00
_cell.angle_gamma   90.00
#
_symmetry.space_group_name_H-M   'P 1'
#
loop_
_entity.id
_entity.type
_entity.pdbx_description
1 polymer ?
#
loop_
_entity_poly.entity_id
_entity_poly.type
_entity_poly.pdbx_seq_one_letter_code
_entity_poly.pdbx_strand_id
1 'polypeptide(L)'
;MSTYISFCVAIAQLAAACGGRCTSWWRTPVGNMEQGGHKYSRHQVGEGVDWAWSDEELKASEVVDDEGIRTNGRERMMVMAADRKLKVIDEGDHLHVQTI
;
A
#
# COMPACT_ATOMS: atom_id res chain seq x y z
N MET A 1 -15.15 10.58 -7.71
CA MET A 1 -14.68 10.58 -6.31
C MET A 1 -14.56 9.13 -5.87
N SER A 2 -13.42 8.71 -5.33
CA SER A 2 -13.33 7.41 -4.64
C SER A 2 -14.07 7.52 -3.32
N THR A 3 -14.85 6.50 -2.98
CA THR A 3 -15.45 6.35 -1.64
C THR A 3 -14.49 5.59 -0.72
N TYR A 4 -14.66 5.72 0.59
CA TYR A 4 -13.94 4.90 1.55
C TYR A 4 -14.12 3.39 1.26
N ILE A 5 -15.32 2.96 0.88
CA ILE A 5 -15.58 1.55 0.52
C ILE A 5 -14.76 1.13 -0.71
N SER A 6 -14.69 1.94 -1.76
CA SER A 6 -13.88 1.62 -2.94
C SER A 6 -12.38 1.60 -2.62
N PHE A 7 -11.92 2.44 -1.68
CA PHE A 7 -10.56 2.36 -1.16
C PHE A 7 -10.31 1.02 -0.45
N CYS A 8 -11.18 0.62 0.48
CA CYS A 8 -11.06 -0.67 1.18
C CYS A 8 -11.05 -1.87 0.23
N VAL A 9 -11.91 -1.86 -0.80
CA VAL A 9 -11.93 -2.91 -1.83
C VAL A 9 -10.62 -2.93 -2.62
N ALA A 10 -10.10 -1.77 -3.01
CA ALA A 10 -8.82 -1.67 -3.70
C ALA A 10 -7.67 -2.22 -2.85
N ILE A 11 -7.60 -1.88 -1.56
CA ILE A 11 -6.60 -2.42 -0.63
C ILE A 11 -6.72 -3.94 -0.48
N ALA A 12 -7.93 -4.48 -0.36
CA ALA A 12 -8.12 -5.94 -0.28
C ALA A 12 -7.65 -6.68 -1.55
N GLN A 13 -7.89 -6.09 -2.73
CA GLN A 13 -7.40 -6.65 -3.99
C GLN A 13 -5.87 -6.58 -4.09
N LEU A 14 -5.26 -5.49 -3.65
CA LEU A 14 -3.80 -5.35 -3.59
C LEU A 14 -3.20 -6.38 -2.63
N ALA A 15 -3.79 -6.57 -1.44
CA ALA A 15 -3.33 -7.57 -0.48
C ALA A 15 -3.35 -8.98 -1.08
N ALA A 16 -4.43 -9.36 -1.76
CA ALA A 16 -4.56 -10.67 -2.39
C ALA A 16 -3.56 -10.88 -3.54
N ALA A 17 -3.27 -9.84 -4.33
CA ALA A 17 -2.40 -9.95 -5.48
C ALA A 17 -0.90 -9.83 -5.13
N CYS A 18 -0.57 -8.96 -4.18
CA CYS A 18 0.79 -8.52 -3.89
C CYS A 18 1.37 -9.12 -2.61
N GLY A 19 0.55 -9.74 -1.74
CA GLY A 19 1.00 -10.24 -0.45
C GLY A 19 1.50 -9.14 0.48
N GLY A 20 2.41 -9.49 1.39
CA GLY A 20 2.92 -8.58 2.42
C GLY A 20 1.87 -8.30 3.51
N ARG A 21 2.08 -7.21 4.25
CA ARG A 21 1.23 -6.85 5.39
C ARG A 21 1.02 -5.35 5.51
N CYS A 22 -0.22 -5.00 5.86
CA CYS A 22 -0.56 -3.67 6.35
C CYS A 22 0.11 -3.47 7.72
N THR A 23 1.06 -2.54 7.82
CA THR A 23 1.72 -2.19 9.09
C THR A 23 1.03 -1.03 9.79
N SER A 24 0.34 -0.18 9.03
CA SER A 24 -0.43 0.94 9.57
C SER A 24 -1.60 1.31 8.68
N TRP A 25 -2.72 1.72 9.28
CA TRP A 25 -3.90 2.18 8.52
C TRP A 25 -4.49 3.43 9.15
N TRP A 26 -5.34 3.29 10.17
CA TRP A 26 -5.92 4.44 10.85
C TRP A 26 -4.98 4.94 11.94
N ARG A 27 -4.73 6.25 11.99
CA ARG A 27 -4.03 6.90 13.11
C ARG A 27 -4.89 8.01 13.68
N THR A 28 -4.91 8.12 15.01
CA THR A 28 -5.44 9.34 15.64
C THR A 28 -4.52 10.52 15.30
N PRO A 29 -5.00 11.78 15.36
CA PRO A 29 -4.13 12.93 15.16
C PRO A 29 -2.89 12.91 16.07
N VAL A 30 -3.05 12.50 17.34
CA VAL A 30 -1.94 12.39 18.30
C VAL A 30 -0.96 11.29 17.88
N GLY A 31 -1.44 10.07 17.64
CA GLY A 31 -0.57 8.96 17.25
C GLY A 31 0.12 9.16 15.91
N ASN A 32 -0.49 9.92 14.99
CA ASN A 32 0.17 10.31 13.74
C ASN A 32 1.36 11.23 13.99
N MET A 33 1.25 12.19 14.91
CA MET A 33 2.37 13.09 15.25
C MET A 33 3.49 12.36 15.99
N GLU A 34 3.16 11.40 16.85
CA GLU A 34 4.15 10.57 17.56
C GLU A 34 5.04 9.77 16.60
N GLN A 35 4.50 9.36 15.46
CA GLN A 35 5.21 8.67 14.39
C GLN A 35 5.89 9.64 13.39
N GLY A 36 5.96 10.94 13.70
CA GLY A 36 6.54 11.95 12.80
C GLY A 36 5.68 12.29 11.57
N GLY A 37 4.42 11.85 11.55
CA GLY A 37 3.50 12.08 10.44
C GLY A 37 3.05 13.53 10.29
N HIS A 38 2.67 13.92 9.08
CA HIS A 38 2.20 15.27 8.79
C HIS A 38 0.78 15.53 9.33
N LYS A 39 0.48 16.79 9.70
CA LYS A 39 -0.80 17.22 10.29
C LYS A 39 -2.04 16.86 9.46
N TYR A 40 -1.89 16.69 8.15
CA TYR A 40 -2.97 16.36 7.21
C TYR A 40 -2.76 14.99 6.53
N SER A 41 -2.20 14.04 7.27
CA SER A 41 -1.97 12.67 6.79
C SER A 41 -3.29 11.95 6.45
N ARG A 42 -3.29 11.19 5.35
CA ARG A 42 -4.43 10.38 4.93
C ARG A 42 -4.76 9.24 5.91
N HIS A 43 -3.81 8.84 6.76
CA HIS A 43 -4.06 7.92 7.88
C HIS A 43 -5.11 8.45 8.87
N GLN A 44 -5.24 9.77 9.02
CA GLN A 44 -6.18 10.37 9.98
C GLN A 44 -7.65 10.23 9.55
N VAL A 45 -7.88 9.99 8.26
CA VAL A 45 -9.21 9.79 7.66
C VAL A 45 -9.42 8.35 7.16
N GLY A 46 -8.49 7.44 7.49
CA GLY A 46 -8.56 6.04 7.07
C GLY A 46 -8.31 5.80 5.57
N GLU A 47 -7.82 6.80 4.85
CA GLU A 47 -7.60 6.73 3.39
C GLU A 47 -6.11 6.62 3.01
N GLY A 48 -5.26 6.28 3.97
CA GLY A 48 -3.84 6.01 3.79
C GLY A 48 -3.44 4.75 4.56
N VAL A 49 -2.62 3.90 3.94
CA VAL A 49 -2.10 2.66 4.54
C VAL A 49 -0.62 2.50 4.25
N ASP A 50 0.10 1.96 5.23
CA ASP A 50 1.50 1.59 5.11
C ASP A 50 1.59 0.08 4.92
N TRP A 51 2.37 -0.33 3.93
CA TRP A 51 2.49 -1.73 3.51
C TRP A 51 3.94 -2.15 3.40
N ALA A 52 4.29 -3.26 4.04
CA ALA A 52 5.65 -3.78 4.06
C ALA A 52 5.69 -5.27 3.73
N TRP A 53 6.88 -5.74 3.34
CA TRP A 53 7.20 -7.14 3.09
C TRP A 53 8.51 -7.46 3.80
N SER A 54 8.65 -8.69 4.31
CA SER A 54 9.98 -9.26 4.57
C SER A 54 10.62 -9.76 3.26
N ASP A 55 11.91 -10.06 3.29
CA ASP A 55 12.60 -10.66 2.15
C ASP A 55 11.96 -11.98 1.72
N GLU A 56 11.50 -12.80 2.67
CA GLU A 56 10.78 -14.04 2.39
C GLU A 56 9.42 -13.79 1.74
N GLU A 57 8.69 -12.76 2.16
CA GLU A 57 7.41 -12.39 1.55
C GLU A 57 7.61 -11.82 0.13
N LEU A 58 8.67 -11.04 -0.11
CA LEU A 58 9.03 -10.58 -1.45
C LEU A 58 9.35 -11.77 -2.35
N LYS A 59 10.16 -12.72 -1.88
CA LYS A 59 10.51 -13.92 -2.63
C LYS A 59 9.30 -14.83 -2.89
N ALA A 60 8.43 -15.00 -1.89
CA ALA A 60 7.23 -15.82 -2.02
C ALA A 60 6.16 -15.20 -2.93
N SER A 61 6.23 -13.88 -3.14
CA SER A 61 5.33 -13.12 -4.02
C SER A 61 5.90 -12.90 -5.43
N GLU A 62 7.02 -13.54 -5.78
CA GLU A 62 7.55 -13.47 -7.14
C GLU A 62 6.62 -14.18 -8.14
N VAL A 63 6.34 -13.49 -9.24
CA VAL A 63 5.65 -14.05 -10.40
C VAL A 63 6.43 -13.71 -11.67
N VAL A 64 6.32 -14.58 -12.66
CA VAL A 64 6.87 -14.38 -14.00
C VAL A 64 5.69 -14.19 -14.95
N ASP A 65 5.67 -13.08 -15.67
CA ASP A 65 4.63 -12.83 -16.68
C ASP A 65 4.91 -13.57 -17.99
N ASP A 66 4.01 -13.43 -18.96
CA ASP A 66 4.08 -14.10 -20.26
C ASP A 66 5.30 -13.66 -21.09
N GLU A 67 5.90 -12.51 -20.76
CA GLU A 67 7.11 -11.98 -21.40
C GLU A 67 8.40 -12.44 -20.68
N GLY A 68 8.26 -13.22 -19.59
CA GLY A 68 9.37 -13.71 -18.79
C GLY A 68 9.90 -12.69 -17.77
N ILE A 69 9.23 -11.56 -17.57
CA ILE A 69 9.63 -10.54 -16.61
C ILE A 69 9.22 -10.99 -15.21
N ARG A 70 10.21 -11.01 -14.31
CA ARG A 70 10.00 -11.34 -12.90
C ARG A 70 9.66 -10.09 -12.12
N THR A 71 8.55 -10.13 -11.38
CA THR A 71 8.17 -9.06 -10.45
C THR A 71 7.77 -9.64 -9.10
N ASN A 72 8.08 -8.93 -8.02
CA ASN A 72 7.65 -9.27 -6.67
C ASN A 72 6.37 -8.53 -6.26
N GLY A 73 5.89 -8.78 -5.05
CA GLY A 73 4.70 -8.14 -4.50
C GLY A 73 4.77 -6.61 -4.44
N ARG A 74 5.92 -6.05 -4.04
CA ARG A 74 6.13 -4.59 -3.91
C ARG A 74 6.02 -3.91 -5.27
N GLU A 75 6.71 -4.43 -6.28
CA GLU A 75 6.71 -3.90 -7.65
C GLU A 75 5.31 -3.96 -8.26
N ARG A 76 4.62 -5.10 -8.09
CA ARG A 76 3.23 -5.25 -8.55
C ARG A 76 2.29 -4.28 -7.86
N MET A 77 2.48 -4.00 -6.57
CA MET A 77 1.65 -3.02 -5.87
C MET A 77 1.77 -1.62 -6.47
N MET A 78 2.98 -1.18 -6.86
CA MET A 78 3.17 0.13 -7.50
C MET A 78 2.38 0.26 -8.81
N VAL A 79 2.35 -0.80 -9.63
CA VAL A 79 1.62 -0.83 -10.90
C VAL A 79 0.11 -0.93 -10.65
N MET A 80 -0.32 -1.91 -9.85
CA MET A 80 -1.72 -2.21 -9.62
C MET A 80 -2.48 -1.13 -8.84
N ALA A 81 -1.79 -0.39 -7.97
CA ALA A 81 -2.39 0.71 -7.23
C ALA A 81 -2.72 1.90 -8.16
N ALA A 82 -1.88 2.15 -9.17
CA ALA A 82 -2.13 3.20 -10.16
C ALA A 82 -3.42 2.92 -10.96
N ASP A 83 -3.63 1.68 -11.41
CA ASP A 83 -4.86 1.26 -12.09
C ASP A 83 -6.13 1.45 -11.23
N ARG A 84 -5.96 1.35 -9.92
CA ARG A 84 -7.02 1.56 -8.91
C ARG A 84 -7.21 3.02 -8.54
N LYS A 85 -6.52 3.95 -9.22
CA LYS A 85 -6.55 5.39 -8.94
C LYS A 85 -6.13 5.70 -7.50
N LEU A 86 -5.13 4.96 -7.00
CA LEU A 86 -4.47 5.22 -5.74
C LEU A 86 -3.11 5.85 -6.00
N LYS A 87 -2.68 6.71 -5.08
CA LYS A 87 -1.31 7.22 -5.05
C LYS A 87 -0.46 6.29 -4.20
N VAL A 88 0.72 5.94 -4.71
CA VAL A 88 1.75 5.21 -3.97
C VAL A 88 2.93 6.13 -3.74
N ILE A 89 3.46 6.14 -2.52
CA ILE A 89 4.67 6.85 -2.12
C ILE A 89 5.62 5.79 -1.57
N ASP A 90 6.81 5.70 -2.16
CA ASP A 90 7.86 4.82 -1.67
C ASP A 90 8.62 5.52 -0.53
N GLU A 91 8.46 5.04 0.70
CA GLU A 91 9.14 5.57 1.89
C GLU A 91 10.44 4.80 2.21
N GLY A 92 10.86 3.91 1.31
CA GLY A 92 12.07 3.09 1.43
C GLY A 92 11.78 1.73 2.07
N ASP A 93 11.48 1.71 3.36
CA ASP A 93 11.21 0.46 4.11
C ASP A 93 9.79 -0.09 3.88
N HIS A 94 8.85 0.77 3.51
CA HIS A 94 7.47 0.42 3.21
C HIS A 94 6.91 1.27 2.06
N LEU A 95 5.71 0.92 1.60
CA LEU A 95 4.93 1.74 0.67
C LEU A 95 3.78 2.40 1.40
N HIS A 96 3.63 3.70 1.24
CA HIS A 96 2.44 4.42 1.65
C HIS A 96 1.44 4.50 0.48
N VAL A 97 0.27 3.89 0.62
CA VAL A 97 -0.78 3.83 -0.40
C VAL A 97 -1.99 4.63 0.08
N GLN A 98 -2.44 5.60 -0.71
CA GLN A 98 -3.53 6.49 -0.32
C GLN A 98 -4.47 6.85 -1.48
N THR A 99 -5.62 7.41 -1.14
CA THR A 99 -6.47 8.10 -2.11
C THR A 99 -5.75 9.30 -2.73
N ILE A 100 -6.08 9.58 -4.01
CA ILE A 100 -5.64 10.79 -4.73
C ILE A 100 -6.41 11.99 -4.18
#